data_AF-A0A9E0UNF4-F1
#
_entry.id   AF-A0A9E0UNF4-F1
#
_cell.length_a   1.000
_cell.length_b   1.000
_cell.length_c   1.000
_cell.angle_alpha   90.00
_cell.angle_beta   90.00
_cell.angle_gamma   90.00
#
_symmetry.space_group_name_H-M   'P 1'
#
loop_
_entity.id
_entity.type
_entity.pdbx_description
1 polymer ?
#
loop_
_entity_poly.entity_id
_entity_poly.type
_entity_poly.pdbx_seq_one_letter_code
_entity_poly.pdbx_strand_id
1 'polypeptide(L)'
;MSVFVCLFASAFLSVSCAENDTESSPSGETASLTVTLNRQAAGSKAVVPSDGAGAEDLKKAENTVKNVTVFVFNANGTLDKKQTFASSSFSETITGLIAGTKKVVVVANVPSGVAFPDGINYSWFADAQNAMDLETQSPQTNGLFMSGEGTVTLSANSTAATTVSVSRVAAKVKLGTITISPEAGHDPDKFVLSRAVVMKARGSATMGLPSVNTPELFYGGMAGDKSAEKSYLSETISADDHSNRYFYVFPNDNTGGNATLITLVGTYDGQLTYFPFRINDKPGEDGATSDGTFIQRNHVYTVNVTLKRLGGGSTDPEVPADPASLTVTVEPQEWATELVQNVEW
;
A
#
# COMPACT_ATOMS: atom_id res chain seq x y z
N MET A 1 -49.92 8.05 66.50
CA MET A 1 -50.59 7.14 65.55
C MET A 1 -49.57 6.08 65.18
N SER A 2 -49.62 4.80 65.57
CA SER A 2 -50.77 3.91 65.91
C SER A 2 -51.86 3.97 64.85
N VAL A 3 -52.29 2.89 64.19
CA VAL A 3 -52.30 1.45 64.50
C VAL A 3 -51.98 0.69 63.17
N PHE A 4 -51.58 -0.58 63.04
CA PHE A 4 -52.27 -1.82 63.46
C PHE A 4 -51.35 -3.06 63.33
N VAL A 5 -51.63 -4.10 64.14
CA VAL A 5 -50.92 -5.40 64.16
C VAL A 5 -51.94 -6.55 64.11
N CYS A 6 -51.72 -7.52 63.21
CA CYS A 6 -52.25 -8.90 63.15
C CYS A 6 -51.23 -9.71 62.31
N LEU A 7 -50.61 -10.85 62.67
CA LEU A 7 -50.91 -11.93 63.64
C LEU A 7 -52.19 -12.69 63.26
N PHE A 8 -52.25 -14.00 62.95
CA PHE A 8 -51.26 -15.11 62.86
C PHE A 8 -51.21 -15.65 61.40
N ALA A 9 -50.73 -16.83 60.96
CA ALA A 9 -50.35 -18.11 61.61
C ALA A 9 -49.28 -18.91 60.80
N SER A 10 -49.07 -20.20 61.11
CA SER A 10 -47.95 -21.03 60.64
C SER A 10 -48.34 -22.23 59.76
N ALA A 11 -47.44 -22.65 58.86
CA ALA A 11 -47.21 -24.07 58.54
C ALA A 11 -45.80 -24.27 57.94
N PHE A 12 -44.99 -25.13 58.55
CA PHE A 12 -43.72 -25.60 57.98
C PHE A 12 -43.95 -26.93 57.25
N LEU A 13 -43.45 -27.05 56.03
CA LEU A 13 -42.98 -28.32 55.47
C LEU A 13 -41.64 -28.05 54.76
N SER A 14 -40.66 -28.91 55.02
CA SER A 14 -39.28 -28.86 54.51
C SER A 14 -39.03 -29.97 53.49
N VAL A 15 -37.79 -30.08 52.98
CA VAL A 15 -37.30 -31.03 51.96
C VAL A 15 -37.69 -30.60 50.54
N SER A 16 -36.90 -29.79 49.84
CA SER A 16 -35.60 -30.08 49.20
C SER A 16 -35.67 -31.03 47.99
N CYS A 17 -35.45 -30.44 46.81
CA CYS A 17 -34.46 -30.94 45.86
C CYS A 17 -33.84 -29.71 45.19
N ALA A 18 -32.52 -29.63 45.21
CA ALA A 18 -31.81 -28.73 44.32
C ALA A 18 -31.62 -29.50 43.00
N GLU A 19 -32.33 -29.10 41.96
CA GLU A 19 -31.87 -29.36 40.60
C GLU A 19 -31.43 -28.05 39.97
N ASN A 20 -30.26 -28.14 39.37
CA ASN A 20 -29.48 -27.01 38.93
C ASN A 20 -30.04 -26.61 37.56
N ASP A 21 -30.97 -25.64 37.53
CA ASP A 21 -31.36 -24.96 36.31
C ASP A 21 -30.14 -24.21 35.76
N THR A 22 -29.29 -24.96 35.07
CA THR A 22 -28.35 -24.41 34.11
C THR A 22 -29.19 -23.65 33.10
N GLU A 23 -29.21 -22.32 33.23
CA GLU A 23 -29.57 -21.45 32.13
C GLU A 23 -28.76 -21.90 30.92
N SER A 24 -29.46 -22.52 29.97
CA SER A 24 -28.92 -22.72 28.64
C SER A 24 -28.81 -21.33 28.02
N SER A 25 -27.68 -20.67 28.28
CA SER A 25 -27.17 -19.61 27.41
C SER A 25 -27.43 -20.10 25.98
N PRO A 26 -28.20 -19.37 25.16
CA PRO A 26 -28.49 -19.85 23.82
C PRO A 26 -27.15 -20.06 23.13
N SER A 27 -26.87 -21.32 22.80
CA SER A 27 -25.76 -21.73 21.94
C SER A 27 -26.10 -21.23 20.54
N GLY A 28 -26.02 -19.91 20.37
CA GLY A 28 -26.41 -19.21 19.17
C GLY A 28 -25.57 -19.75 18.03
N GLU A 29 -26.24 -20.30 17.04
CA GLU A 29 -25.63 -21.11 15.99
C GLU A 29 -24.53 -20.33 15.27
N THR A 30 -23.27 -20.61 15.60
CA THR A 30 -22.14 -19.90 15.02
C THR A 30 -21.74 -20.48 13.67
N ALA A 31 -21.21 -19.63 12.81
CA ALA A 31 -20.59 -20.02 11.56
C ALA A 31 -19.06 -19.97 11.66
N SER A 32 -18.40 -20.61 10.69
CA SER A 32 -16.96 -20.52 10.49
C SER A 32 -16.63 -20.08 9.07
N LEU A 33 -15.46 -19.47 8.89
CA LEU A 33 -14.97 -19.00 7.60
C LEU A 33 -13.49 -19.36 7.44
N THR A 34 -13.18 -20.18 6.44
CA THR A 34 -11.81 -20.35 5.95
C THR A 34 -11.49 -19.21 4.98
N VAL A 35 -10.53 -18.36 5.33
CA VAL A 35 -10.03 -17.29 4.46
C VAL A 35 -8.69 -17.71 3.89
N THR A 36 -8.61 -17.80 2.56
CA THR A 36 -7.36 -18.07 1.83
C THR A 36 -6.89 -16.80 1.12
N LEU A 37 -5.61 -16.46 1.28
CA LEU A 37 -4.97 -15.36 0.56
C LEU A 37 -4.51 -15.84 -0.82
N ASN A 38 -4.71 -15.00 -1.82
CA ASN A 38 -4.16 -15.22 -3.16
C ASN A 38 -3.53 -13.92 -3.66
N ARG A 39 -2.70 -14.02 -4.69
CA ARG A 39 -2.19 -12.87 -5.43
C ARG A 39 -3.31 -12.19 -6.20
N GLN A 40 -3.22 -10.86 -6.37
CA GLN A 40 -3.77 -10.23 -7.56
C GLN A 40 -3.01 -10.76 -8.78
N ALA A 41 -3.72 -11.37 -9.74
CA ALA A 41 -3.12 -11.88 -10.97
C ALA A 41 -2.66 -10.72 -11.85
N ALA A 42 -1.46 -10.83 -12.43
CA ALA A 42 -1.00 -9.89 -13.44
C ALA A 42 -1.69 -10.16 -14.78
N GLY A 43 -2.12 -9.10 -15.46
CA GLY A 43 -2.55 -9.14 -16.86
C GLY A 43 -1.46 -9.68 -17.78
N SER A 44 -1.86 -10.25 -18.92
CA SER A 44 -1.03 -11.08 -19.81
C SER A 44 0.07 -10.33 -20.60
N LYS A 45 0.58 -9.21 -20.09
CA LYS A 45 1.50 -8.28 -20.77
C LYS A 45 2.71 -7.86 -19.92
N ALA A 46 3.11 -8.66 -18.93
CA ALA A 46 4.34 -8.41 -18.19
C ALA A 46 5.57 -8.57 -19.11
N VAL A 47 6.23 -7.46 -19.45
CA VAL A 47 7.57 -7.49 -20.07
C VAL A 47 8.56 -7.58 -18.92
N VAL A 48 9.14 -8.75 -18.70
CA VAL A 48 10.14 -8.97 -17.64
C VAL A 48 11.31 -8.01 -17.88
N PRO A 49 11.57 -7.05 -16.98
CA PRO A 49 12.73 -6.17 -17.13
C PRO A 49 14.01 -6.99 -17.03
N SER A 50 15.04 -6.62 -17.79
CA SER A 50 16.38 -7.16 -17.54
C SER A 50 16.85 -6.66 -16.17
N ASP A 51 17.04 -7.57 -15.25
CA ASP A 51 17.35 -7.25 -13.86
C ASP A 51 18.81 -7.62 -13.50
N GLY A 52 19.45 -6.74 -12.73
CA GLY A 52 20.85 -6.91 -12.30
C GLY A 52 21.05 -7.84 -11.09
N ALA A 53 22.29 -7.89 -10.59
CA ALA A 53 22.64 -8.65 -9.40
C ALA A 53 21.80 -8.23 -8.18
N GLY A 54 21.31 -9.21 -7.41
CA GLY A 54 20.45 -9.00 -6.23
C GLY A 54 18.96 -8.81 -6.53
N ALA A 55 18.54 -8.84 -7.79
CA ALA A 55 17.14 -8.61 -8.14
C ALA A 55 16.18 -9.74 -7.72
N GLU A 56 16.61 -11.00 -7.73
CA GLU A 56 15.79 -12.12 -7.24
C GLU A 56 15.58 -12.03 -5.71
N ASP A 57 16.59 -11.62 -4.95
CA ASP A 57 16.47 -11.39 -3.51
C ASP A 57 15.56 -10.19 -3.20
N LEU A 58 15.65 -9.13 -4.00
CA LEU A 58 14.72 -8.00 -3.93
C LEU A 58 13.30 -8.43 -4.26
N LYS A 59 13.08 -9.10 -5.41
CA LYS A 59 11.79 -9.63 -5.84
C LYS A 59 11.20 -10.54 -4.75
N LYS A 60 12.02 -11.40 -4.14
CA LYS A 60 11.61 -12.23 -3.01
C LYS A 60 11.17 -11.38 -1.82
N ALA A 61 11.96 -10.40 -1.39
CA ALA A 61 11.62 -9.53 -0.26
C ALA A 61 10.36 -8.68 -0.50
N GLU A 62 10.16 -8.14 -1.71
CA GLU A 62 8.95 -7.42 -2.12
C GLU A 62 7.68 -8.28 -2.09
N ASN A 63 7.85 -9.59 -2.22
CA ASN A 63 6.81 -10.61 -2.29
C ASN A 63 6.60 -11.37 -0.95
N THR A 64 7.54 -11.25 -0.01
CA THR A 64 7.45 -11.88 1.30
C THR A 64 6.29 -11.31 2.10
N VAL A 65 5.42 -12.20 2.59
CA VAL A 65 4.43 -11.90 3.62
C VAL A 65 4.99 -12.33 4.97
N LYS A 66 4.99 -11.41 5.94
CA LYS A 66 5.52 -11.61 7.30
C LYS A 66 4.42 -11.77 8.34
N ASN A 67 3.32 -11.03 8.19
CA ASN A 67 2.14 -11.12 9.04
C ASN A 67 0.87 -10.94 8.19
N VAL A 68 -0.25 -11.50 8.66
CA VAL A 68 -1.57 -11.34 8.07
C VAL A 68 -2.58 -11.03 9.17
N THR A 69 -3.44 -10.04 8.96
CA THR A 69 -4.63 -9.80 9.79
C THR A 69 -5.87 -9.75 8.91
N VAL A 70 -6.91 -10.45 9.34
CA VAL A 70 -8.21 -10.54 8.69
C VAL A 70 -9.27 -9.92 9.58
N PHE A 71 -10.13 -9.11 8.98
CA PHE A 71 -11.28 -8.50 9.60
C PHE A 71 -12.53 -8.99 8.89
N VAL A 72 -13.44 -9.57 9.65
CA VAL A 72 -14.75 -10.00 9.16
C VAL A 72 -15.78 -9.01 9.68
N PHE A 73 -16.43 -8.30 8.77
CA PHE A 73 -17.49 -7.32 9.05
C PHE A 73 -18.86 -7.90 8.73
N ASN A 74 -19.84 -7.55 9.56
CA ASN A 74 -21.26 -7.73 9.27
C ASN A 74 -21.70 -6.82 8.10
N ALA A 75 -22.84 -7.12 7.49
CA ALA A 75 -23.38 -6.34 6.36
C ALA A 75 -23.65 -4.85 6.68
N ASN A 76 -23.83 -4.49 7.95
CA ASN A 76 -23.95 -3.11 8.44
C ASN A 76 -22.59 -2.41 8.68
N GLY A 77 -21.47 -3.08 8.42
CA GLY A 77 -20.12 -2.56 8.60
C GLY A 77 -19.52 -2.69 10.01
N THR A 78 -20.22 -3.28 10.98
CA THR A 78 -19.64 -3.55 12.31
C THR A 78 -18.70 -4.76 12.26
N LEU A 79 -17.61 -4.72 13.03
CA LEU A 79 -16.72 -5.86 13.17
C LEU A 79 -17.44 -7.03 13.84
N ASP A 80 -17.36 -8.20 13.21
CA ASP A 80 -17.75 -9.49 13.79
C ASP A 80 -16.52 -10.11 14.48
N LYS A 81 -15.39 -10.18 13.76
CA LYS A 81 -14.14 -10.71 14.32
C LYS A 81 -12.88 -10.19 13.63
N LYS A 82 -11.83 -9.98 14.41
CA LYS A 82 -10.44 -9.74 13.99
C LYS A 82 -9.63 -11.01 14.26
N GLN A 83 -8.85 -11.49 13.29
CA GLN A 83 -7.95 -12.62 13.44
C GLN A 83 -6.59 -12.30 12.81
N THR A 84 -5.52 -12.43 13.59
CA THR A 84 -4.12 -12.36 13.08
C THR A 84 -3.55 -13.78 13.02
N PHE A 85 -2.76 -14.09 12.00
CA PHE A 85 -2.07 -15.37 11.86
C PHE A 85 -0.71 -15.22 11.16
N ALA A 86 0.15 -16.23 11.33
CA ALA A 86 1.48 -16.29 10.72
C ALA A 86 1.38 -16.58 9.22
N SER A 87 2.31 -16.04 8.44
CA SER A 87 2.29 -16.12 6.98
C SER A 87 2.58 -17.50 6.37
N SER A 88 2.87 -18.51 7.20
CA SER A 88 3.26 -19.86 6.78
C SER A 88 2.13 -20.75 6.24
N SER A 89 0.85 -20.36 6.40
CA SER A 89 -0.29 -21.13 5.88
C SER A 89 -0.97 -20.49 4.66
N PHE A 90 -0.89 -19.17 4.50
CA PHE A 90 -1.76 -18.35 3.64
C PHE A 90 -3.27 -18.60 3.77
N SER A 91 -3.70 -19.36 4.77
CA SER A 91 -5.09 -19.78 4.95
C SER A 91 -5.37 -20.04 6.42
N GLU A 92 -6.49 -19.52 6.92
CA GLU A 92 -6.86 -19.61 8.33
C GLU A 92 -8.37 -19.82 8.47
N THR A 93 -8.82 -20.54 9.50
CA THR A 93 -10.25 -20.79 9.75
C THR A 93 -10.73 -20.03 10.98
N ILE A 94 -11.49 -18.97 10.71
CA ILE A 94 -12.08 -18.09 11.73
C ILE A 94 -13.41 -18.69 12.17
N THR A 95 -13.47 -19.18 13.41
CA THR A 95 -14.69 -19.77 14.01
C THR A 95 -15.47 -18.74 14.84
N GLY A 96 -16.71 -19.05 15.19
CA GLY A 96 -17.51 -18.23 16.12
C GLY A 96 -18.04 -16.93 15.50
N LEU A 97 -18.28 -16.93 14.19
CA LEU A 97 -18.84 -15.79 13.44
C LEU A 97 -20.37 -15.84 13.47
N ILE A 98 -21.02 -14.69 13.37
CA ILE A 98 -22.49 -14.62 13.22
C ILE A 98 -22.87 -15.07 11.81
N ALA A 99 -23.99 -15.75 11.59
CA ALA A 99 -24.46 -16.08 10.24
C ALA A 99 -24.82 -14.83 9.40
N GLY A 100 -24.97 -14.99 8.08
CA GLY A 100 -25.34 -13.93 7.13
C GLY A 100 -24.17 -13.41 6.28
N THR A 101 -24.44 -12.38 5.48
CA THR A 101 -23.47 -11.77 4.56
C THR A 101 -22.39 -11.00 5.32
N LYS A 102 -21.12 -11.24 4.94
CA LYS A 102 -19.93 -10.63 5.49
C LYS A 102 -19.12 -9.90 4.42
N LYS A 103 -18.48 -8.81 4.83
CA LYS A 103 -17.37 -8.21 4.10
C LYS A 103 -16.07 -8.59 4.80
N VAL A 104 -15.12 -9.13 4.04
CA VAL A 104 -13.84 -9.63 4.56
C VAL A 104 -12.75 -8.70 4.05
N VAL A 105 -12.00 -8.10 4.96
CA VAL A 105 -10.80 -7.30 4.65
C VAL A 105 -9.59 -8.06 5.13
N VAL A 106 -8.60 -8.22 4.25
CA VAL A 106 -7.31 -8.81 4.56
C VAL A 106 -6.24 -7.73 4.42
N VAL A 107 -5.40 -7.60 5.43
CA VAL A 107 -4.18 -6.80 5.39
C VAL A 107 -2.98 -7.69 5.69
N ALA A 108 -1.86 -7.42 5.04
CA ALA A 108 -0.62 -8.16 5.20
C ALA A 108 0.57 -7.20 5.26
N ASN A 109 1.63 -7.61 5.96
CA ASN A 109 2.80 -6.78 6.25
C ASN A 109 2.41 -5.46 6.96
N VAL A 110 1.56 -5.58 7.97
CA VAL A 110 1.24 -4.49 8.89
C VAL A 110 2.51 -4.11 9.64
N PRO A 111 2.97 -2.84 9.62
CA PRO A 111 4.13 -2.41 10.39
C PRO A 111 3.86 -2.53 11.88
N SER A 112 4.87 -2.89 12.68
CA SER A 112 4.72 -3.12 14.13
C SER A 112 4.26 -1.89 14.92
N GLY A 113 4.43 -0.68 14.39
CA GLY A 113 3.90 0.57 14.98
C GLY A 113 2.40 0.82 14.71
N VAL A 114 1.75 0.02 13.86
CA VAL A 114 0.32 0.15 13.55
C VAL A 114 -0.49 -0.83 14.39
N ALA A 115 -1.29 -0.31 15.30
CA ALA A 115 -2.21 -1.09 16.13
C ALA A 115 -3.67 -0.85 15.71
N PHE A 116 -4.41 -1.93 15.42
CA PHE A 116 -5.84 -1.84 15.10
C PHE A 116 -6.69 -1.89 16.38
N PRO A 117 -7.53 -0.88 16.66
CA PRO A 117 -8.50 -0.93 17.75
C PRO A 117 -9.42 -2.17 17.65
N ASP A 118 -9.92 -2.66 18.79
CA ASP A 118 -10.77 -3.86 18.82
C ASP A 118 -12.21 -3.61 18.32
N GLY A 119 -12.62 -2.35 18.20
CA GLY A 119 -13.97 -1.94 17.79
C GLY A 119 -14.04 -1.13 16.49
N ILE A 120 -13.10 -1.32 15.55
CA ILE A 120 -13.15 -0.61 14.26
C ILE A 120 -14.36 -1.05 13.41
N ASN A 121 -15.00 -0.12 12.71
CA ASN A 121 -15.98 -0.44 11.66
C ASN A 121 -15.27 -0.49 10.29
N TYR A 122 -15.93 -1.07 9.28
CA TYR A 122 -15.38 -1.15 7.92
C TYR A 122 -14.94 0.21 7.35
N SER A 123 -15.63 1.30 7.70
CA SER A 123 -15.28 2.67 7.29
C SER A 123 -13.90 3.13 7.77
N TRP A 124 -13.33 2.53 8.82
CA TRP A 124 -12.02 2.88 9.37
C TRP A 124 -10.89 2.74 8.33
N PHE A 125 -11.00 1.78 7.41
CA PHE A 125 -10.01 1.55 6.35
C PHE A 125 -9.99 2.61 5.25
N ALA A 126 -11.10 3.36 5.09
CA ALA A 126 -11.24 4.43 4.13
C ALA A 126 -11.00 5.83 4.74
N ASP A 127 -10.87 5.92 6.06
CA ASP A 127 -10.62 7.17 6.77
C ASP A 127 -9.15 7.59 6.64
N ALA A 128 -8.95 8.79 6.09
CA ALA A 128 -7.65 9.40 5.85
C ALA A 128 -6.82 9.66 7.13
N GLN A 129 -7.44 9.63 8.32
CA GLN A 129 -6.73 9.67 9.61
C GLN A 129 -6.03 8.35 9.93
N ASN A 130 -6.50 7.23 9.38
CA ASN A 130 -5.98 5.88 9.62
C ASN A 130 -5.06 5.42 8.47
N ALA A 131 -4.16 6.31 8.06
CA ALA A 131 -3.27 6.10 6.93
C ALA A 131 -1.95 5.41 7.33
N MET A 132 -1.41 4.62 6.41
CA MET A 132 -0.05 4.11 6.43
C MET A 132 0.93 5.23 6.06
N ASP A 133 2.08 5.31 6.74
CA ASP A 133 3.19 6.21 6.37
C ASP A 133 4.13 5.54 5.35
N LEU A 134 4.63 6.29 4.37
CA LEU A 134 5.50 5.79 3.31
C LEU A 134 6.85 5.27 3.84
N GLU A 135 7.36 5.83 4.94
CA GLU A 135 8.60 5.37 5.60
C GLU A 135 8.52 3.90 6.06
N THR A 136 7.30 3.38 6.26
CA THR A 136 7.09 2.00 6.68
C THR A 136 7.25 0.99 5.52
N GLN A 137 7.30 1.43 4.26
CA GLN A 137 7.34 0.58 3.07
C GLN A 137 8.75 0.04 2.78
N SER A 138 9.30 -0.73 3.72
CA SER A 138 10.59 -1.42 3.60
C SER A 138 10.39 -2.92 3.42
N PRO A 139 10.63 -3.50 2.21
CA PRO A 139 10.47 -4.93 1.97
C PRO A 139 11.29 -5.80 2.93
N GLN A 140 12.54 -5.41 3.18
CA GLN A 140 13.47 -6.18 4.01
C GLN A 140 13.09 -6.10 5.50
N THR A 141 12.69 -4.93 6.01
CA THR A 141 12.35 -4.75 7.43
C THR A 141 10.91 -5.17 7.72
N ASN A 142 9.93 -4.53 7.09
CA ASN A 142 8.51 -4.66 7.40
C ASN A 142 7.76 -5.57 6.41
N GLY A 143 8.32 -5.77 5.21
CA GLY A 143 7.54 -6.14 4.04
C GLY A 143 6.86 -4.91 3.42
N LEU A 144 6.31 -5.08 2.21
CA LEU A 144 5.45 -4.07 1.60
C LEU A 144 4.00 -4.31 2.02
N PHE A 145 3.30 -3.28 2.49
CA PHE A 145 1.93 -3.43 2.98
C PHE A 145 0.99 -3.79 1.82
N MET A 146 0.18 -4.83 2.03
CA MET A 146 -0.80 -5.30 1.06
C MET A 146 -2.19 -5.29 1.67
N SER A 147 -3.20 -5.00 0.85
CA SER A 147 -4.61 -5.16 1.24
C SER A 147 -5.43 -5.82 0.15
N GLY A 148 -6.51 -6.48 0.56
CA GLY A 148 -7.47 -7.21 -0.27
C GLY A 148 -8.84 -7.19 0.40
N GLU A 149 -9.93 -7.22 -0.39
CA GLU A 149 -11.27 -7.39 0.16
C GLU A 149 -12.10 -8.40 -0.64
N GLY A 150 -13.12 -8.96 0.00
CA GLY A 150 -14.07 -9.89 -0.60
C GLY A 150 -15.37 -9.96 0.19
N THR A 151 -16.34 -10.71 -0.33
CA THR A 151 -17.66 -10.90 0.29
C THR A 151 -18.03 -12.37 0.32
N VAL A 152 -18.58 -12.83 1.43
CA VAL A 152 -19.02 -14.22 1.63
C VAL A 152 -20.32 -14.24 2.41
N THR A 153 -21.18 -15.24 2.20
CA THR A 153 -22.39 -15.44 3.01
C THR A 153 -22.21 -16.68 3.87
N LEU A 154 -22.33 -16.51 5.18
CA LEU A 154 -22.19 -17.58 6.16
C LEU A 154 -23.56 -18.18 6.50
N SER A 155 -23.65 -19.51 6.62
CA SER A 155 -24.81 -20.17 7.19
C SER A 155 -24.50 -20.66 8.61
N ALA A 156 -25.50 -20.63 9.49
CA ALA A 156 -25.42 -21.19 10.83
C ALA A 156 -24.89 -22.64 10.83
N ASN A 157 -24.06 -22.98 11.83
CA ASN A 157 -23.46 -24.32 12.00
C ASN A 157 -22.68 -24.85 10.78
N SER A 158 -22.13 -23.97 9.93
CA SER A 158 -21.38 -24.34 8.72
C SER A 158 -20.05 -23.60 8.59
N THR A 159 -19.14 -24.17 7.80
CA THR A 159 -17.90 -23.51 7.38
C THR A 159 -18.01 -23.10 5.92
N ALA A 160 -17.96 -21.79 5.66
CA ALA A 160 -17.77 -21.27 4.31
C ALA A 160 -16.27 -21.10 4.00
N ALA A 161 -15.93 -20.94 2.72
CA ALA A 161 -14.59 -20.56 2.28
C ALA A 161 -14.64 -19.31 1.41
N THR A 162 -13.62 -18.45 1.50
CA THR A 162 -13.43 -17.32 0.59
C THR A 162 -11.95 -17.18 0.23
N THR A 163 -11.68 -16.84 -1.03
CA THR A 163 -10.35 -16.41 -1.47
C THR A 163 -10.33 -14.90 -1.58
N VAL A 164 -9.34 -14.24 -0.98
CA VAL A 164 -9.15 -12.78 -1.09
C VAL A 164 -7.84 -12.52 -1.82
N SER A 165 -7.93 -11.82 -2.96
CA SER A 165 -6.74 -11.35 -3.67
C SER A 165 -6.18 -10.13 -2.95
N VAL A 166 -4.91 -10.19 -2.54
CA VAL A 166 -4.19 -9.06 -1.95
C VAL A 166 -3.19 -8.47 -2.94
N SER A 167 -2.99 -7.16 -2.86
CA SER A 167 -1.98 -6.44 -3.64
C SER A 167 -1.36 -5.30 -2.84
N ARG A 168 -0.17 -4.86 -3.23
CA ARG A 168 0.55 -3.78 -2.53
C ARG A 168 -0.25 -2.49 -2.55
N VAL A 169 -0.15 -1.70 -1.48
CA VAL A 169 -0.61 -0.29 -1.49
C VAL A 169 0.43 0.60 -2.17
N ALA A 170 1.72 0.31 -1.98
CA ALA A 170 2.80 0.98 -2.69
C ALA A 170 2.84 0.64 -4.19
N ALA A 171 3.43 1.56 -4.96
CA ALA A 171 3.92 1.38 -6.32
C ALA A 171 5.46 1.45 -6.32
N LYS A 172 6.08 0.98 -7.40
CA LYS A 172 7.53 1.04 -7.61
C LYS A 172 7.84 1.91 -8.82
N VAL A 173 8.76 2.86 -8.69
CA VAL A 173 9.31 3.62 -9.82
C VAL A 173 10.73 3.12 -10.04
N LYS A 174 11.04 2.56 -11.21
CA LYS A 174 12.38 2.05 -11.60
C LYS A 174 12.99 3.02 -12.60
N LEU A 175 14.25 3.40 -12.40
CA LEU A 175 15.00 4.10 -13.45
C LEU A 175 15.28 3.12 -14.59
N GLY A 176 14.78 3.45 -15.78
CA GLY A 176 15.11 2.79 -17.03
C GLY A 176 16.39 3.40 -17.61
N THR A 177 16.41 3.66 -18.91
CA THR A 177 17.56 4.29 -19.57
C THR A 177 17.65 5.79 -19.24
N ILE A 178 18.84 6.28 -18.90
CA ILE A 178 19.15 7.72 -18.85
C ILE A 178 20.20 8.02 -19.91
N THR A 179 19.86 8.91 -20.85
CA THR A 179 20.73 9.31 -21.97
C THR A 179 20.97 10.81 -21.96
N ILE A 180 22.21 11.23 -22.16
CA ILE A 180 22.59 12.63 -22.37
C ILE A 180 22.79 12.82 -23.87
N SER A 181 21.93 13.62 -24.52
CA SER A 181 21.95 13.86 -25.96
C SER A 181 21.64 15.34 -26.23
N PRO A 182 22.64 16.24 -26.04
CA PRO A 182 22.41 17.67 -26.06
C PRO A 182 22.04 18.21 -27.45
N GLU A 183 21.13 19.18 -27.47
CA GLU A 183 20.87 20.01 -28.66
C GLU A 183 22.04 20.96 -28.93
N ALA A 184 22.19 21.39 -30.19
CA ALA A 184 23.27 22.29 -30.59
C ALA A 184 23.28 23.59 -29.76
N GLY A 185 24.43 23.91 -29.16
CA GLY A 185 24.58 25.04 -28.23
C GLY A 185 24.57 24.65 -26.75
N HIS A 186 24.27 23.38 -26.42
CA HIS A 186 24.46 22.83 -25.08
C HIS A 186 25.69 21.92 -25.05
N ASP A 187 26.62 22.23 -24.15
CA ASP A 187 27.91 21.54 -24.04
C ASP A 187 27.78 20.35 -23.07
N PRO A 188 27.97 19.08 -23.50
CA PRO A 188 27.91 17.93 -22.60
C PRO A 188 29.01 17.95 -21.54
N ASP A 189 30.20 18.48 -21.85
CA ASP A 189 31.34 18.48 -20.92
C ASP A 189 31.13 19.43 -19.74
N LYS A 190 30.19 20.37 -19.87
CA LYS A 190 29.73 21.26 -18.80
C LYS A 190 28.70 20.64 -17.87
N PHE A 191 28.14 19.48 -18.21
CA PHE A 191 27.06 18.85 -17.46
C PHE A 191 27.50 17.63 -16.65
N VAL A 192 27.16 17.63 -15.36
CA VAL A 192 27.40 16.48 -14.48
C VAL A 192 26.09 16.04 -13.84
N LEU A 193 25.56 14.89 -14.27
CA LEU A 193 24.46 14.20 -13.58
C LEU A 193 24.97 13.62 -12.25
N SER A 194 24.18 13.75 -11.17
CA SER A 194 24.62 13.37 -9.82
C SER A 194 23.59 12.58 -9.02
N ARG A 195 22.29 12.88 -9.15
CA ARG A 195 21.22 12.22 -8.40
C ARG A 195 19.96 12.06 -9.23
N ALA A 196 19.15 11.05 -8.88
CA ALA A 196 17.73 11.03 -9.16
C ALA A 196 17.00 11.07 -7.84
N VAL A 197 16.01 11.97 -7.73
CA VAL A 197 15.15 12.06 -6.55
C VAL A 197 13.68 11.96 -6.95
N VAL A 198 12.87 11.31 -6.12
CA VAL A 198 11.42 11.46 -6.19
C VAL A 198 11.05 12.77 -5.51
N MET A 199 10.16 13.56 -6.09
CA MET A 199 9.53 14.71 -5.43
C MET A 199 8.02 14.54 -5.39
N LYS A 200 7.36 15.16 -4.41
CA LYS A 200 5.90 15.13 -4.23
C LYS A 200 5.34 13.70 -4.18
N ALA A 201 6.07 12.77 -3.58
CA ALA A 201 5.53 11.45 -3.23
C ALA A 201 4.47 11.63 -2.14
N ARG A 202 3.31 10.98 -2.24
CA ARG A 202 2.33 10.96 -1.13
C ARG A 202 2.99 10.33 0.09
N GLY A 203 3.11 11.08 1.19
CA GLY A 203 3.74 10.61 2.41
C GLY A 203 2.91 9.58 3.18
N SER A 204 1.61 9.46 2.85
CA SER A 204 0.73 8.46 3.45
C SER A 204 -0.32 7.92 2.47
N ALA A 205 -0.88 6.74 2.75
CA ALA A 205 -1.97 6.12 1.98
C ALA A 205 -3.01 5.42 2.88
N THR A 206 -4.29 5.45 2.51
CA THR A 206 -5.34 4.70 3.23
C THR A 206 -5.19 3.18 3.02
N MET A 207 -5.44 2.40 4.06
CA MET A 207 -5.25 0.94 4.06
C MET A 207 -6.29 0.18 3.22
N GLY A 208 -7.48 0.77 3.03
CA GLY A 208 -8.62 0.18 2.33
C GLY A 208 -8.44 0.01 0.82
N LEU A 209 -9.55 -0.31 0.16
CA LEU A 209 -9.64 -0.52 -1.28
C LEU A 209 -10.81 0.27 -1.88
N PRO A 210 -10.57 1.09 -2.93
CA PRO A 210 -9.26 1.56 -3.37
C PRO A 210 -8.55 2.38 -2.28
N SER A 211 -7.22 2.32 -2.23
CA SER A 211 -6.43 3.29 -1.46
C SER A 211 -6.58 4.66 -2.12
N VAL A 212 -7.17 5.61 -1.41
CA VAL A 212 -7.48 6.96 -1.90
C VAL A 212 -6.71 8.04 -1.13
N ASN A 213 -6.66 9.23 -1.72
CA ASN A 213 -5.90 10.38 -1.25
C ASN A 213 -6.07 10.65 0.26
N THR A 214 -4.92 10.76 0.89
CA THR A 214 -4.68 11.15 2.29
C THR A 214 -4.53 12.68 2.40
N PRO A 215 -4.26 13.23 3.61
CA PRO A 215 -3.98 14.67 3.76
C PRO A 215 -2.84 15.16 2.85
N GLU A 216 -2.66 16.48 2.73
CA GLU A 216 -1.54 17.08 2.01
C GLU A 216 -0.20 16.90 2.77
N LEU A 217 0.26 15.65 2.87
CA LEU A 217 1.58 15.26 3.32
C LEU A 217 2.37 14.71 2.13
N PHE A 218 3.48 15.35 1.80
CA PHE A 218 4.34 14.96 0.69
C PHE A 218 5.78 14.79 1.16
N TYR A 219 6.44 13.75 0.64
CA TYR A 219 7.86 13.48 0.85
C TYR A 219 8.64 13.66 -0.45
N GLY A 220 9.95 13.85 -0.36
CA GLY A 220 10.85 13.91 -1.51
C GLY A 220 12.29 13.56 -1.13
N GLY A 221 13.12 13.23 -2.12
CA GLY A 221 14.54 12.92 -1.91
C GLY A 221 15.40 14.15 -1.58
N MET A 222 14.80 15.33 -1.59
CA MET A 222 15.35 16.59 -1.09
C MET A 222 14.20 17.47 -0.58
N ALA A 223 14.52 18.54 0.14
CA ALA A 223 13.53 19.53 0.54
C ALA A 223 12.97 20.30 -0.68
N GLY A 224 11.69 20.64 -0.63
CA GLY A 224 11.00 21.50 -1.59
C GLY A 224 9.79 22.19 -0.95
N ASP A 225 9.04 22.97 -1.73
CA ASP A 225 7.88 23.74 -1.25
C ASP A 225 6.74 22.89 -0.69
N LYS A 226 6.60 21.63 -1.12
CA LYS A 226 5.64 20.66 -0.57
C LYS A 226 6.32 19.44 0.06
N SER A 227 7.46 19.01 -0.46
CA SER A 227 8.16 17.80 -0.02
C SER A 227 9.02 18.01 1.22
N ALA A 228 8.69 17.30 2.29
CA ALA A 228 9.64 17.06 3.39
C ALA A 228 10.70 16.03 2.96
N GLU A 229 11.97 16.30 3.26
CA GLU A 229 13.09 15.49 2.80
C GLU A 229 13.15 14.11 3.48
N LYS A 230 13.35 13.07 2.66
CA LYS A 230 13.48 11.66 3.04
C LYS A 230 14.58 11.01 2.20
N SER A 231 15.66 10.54 2.84
CA SER A 231 16.85 10.03 2.15
C SER A 231 16.59 8.83 1.23
N TYR A 232 15.63 7.95 1.58
CA TYR A 232 15.26 6.78 0.77
C TYR A 232 14.53 7.14 -0.55
N LEU A 233 14.20 8.42 -0.78
CA LEU A 233 13.66 8.93 -2.05
C LEU A 233 14.75 9.57 -2.93
N SER A 234 16.04 9.35 -2.62
CA SER A 234 17.19 9.87 -3.35
C SER A 234 18.21 8.78 -3.65
N GLU A 235 18.61 8.67 -4.91
CA GLU A 235 19.71 7.81 -5.37
C GLU A 235 20.83 8.65 -5.98
N THR A 236 22.07 8.28 -5.66
CA THR A 236 23.26 8.81 -6.35
C THR A 236 23.47 8.03 -7.63
N ILE A 237 23.56 8.74 -8.76
CA ILE A 237 23.65 8.16 -10.10
C ILE A 237 24.57 8.96 -11.02
N SER A 238 24.99 8.34 -12.12
CA SER A 238 25.60 9.00 -13.28
C SER A 238 24.93 8.53 -14.58
N ALA A 239 25.41 9.03 -15.73
CA ALA A 239 24.95 8.54 -17.03
C ALA A 239 25.26 7.03 -17.21
N ASP A 240 26.35 6.53 -16.63
CA ASP A 240 26.77 5.13 -16.76
C ASP A 240 26.31 4.24 -15.57
N ASP A 241 26.10 4.82 -14.38
CA ASP A 241 25.55 4.13 -13.20
C ASP A 241 24.20 4.73 -12.77
N HIS A 242 23.14 4.23 -13.38
CA HIS A 242 21.74 4.48 -12.97
C HIS A 242 20.88 3.21 -12.96
N SER A 243 21.42 2.10 -13.48
CA SER A 243 20.73 0.82 -13.57
C SER A 243 20.33 0.29 -12.19
N ASN A 244 19.19 -0.41 -12.14
CA ASN A 244 18.64 -1.04 -10.94
C ASN A 244 18.28 -0.10 -9.79
N ARG A 245 18.32 1.23 -9.98
CA ARG A 245 17.78 2.19 -9.00
C ARG A 245 16.26 2.21 -9.05
N TYR A 246 15.62 2.25 -7.89
CA TYR A 246 14.17 2.29 -7.77
C TYR A 246 13.73 2.98 -6.48
N PHE A 247 12.47 3.38 -6.43
CA PHE A 247 11.82 4.01 -5.29
C PHE A 247 10.45 3.39 -5.05
N TYR A 248 10.04 3.29 -3.78
CA TYR A 248 8.64 3.01 -3.44
C TYR A 248 7.91 4.32 -3.19
N VAL A 249 6.70 4.42 -3.74
CA VAL A 249 5.82 5.58 -3.61
C VAL A 249 4.39 5.12 -3.37
N PHE A 250 3.57 5.97 -2.77
CA PHE A 250 2.13 5.71 -2.67
C PHE A 250 1.35 6.25 -3.88
N PRO A 251 0.11 5.77 -4.10
CA PRO A 251 -0.74 6.22 -5.20
C PRO A 251 -0.96 7.73 -5.15
N ASN A 252 -0.93 8.35 -6.32
CA ASN A 252 -1.11 9.80 -6.46
C ASN A 252 -1.71 10.09 -7.82
N ASP A 253 -2.93 10.64 -7.82
CA ASP A 253 -3.75 10.98 -8.98
C ASP A 253 -3.64 12.46 -9.39
N ASN A 254 -2.63 13.18 -8.87
CA ASN A 254 -2.43 14.61 -9.08
C ASN A 254 -3.56 15.51 -8.49
N THR A 255 -4.36 15.01 -7.54
CA THR A 255 -5.28 15.86 -6.77
C THR A 255 -4.57 17.08 -6.17
N GLY A 256 -5.12 18.27 -6.41
CA GLY A 256 -4.52 19.55 -5.99
C GLY A 256 -3.31 20.01 -6.80
N GLY A 257 -2.99 19.37 -7.94
CA GLY A 257 -1.84 19.72 -8.77
C GLY A 257 -0.49 19.21 -8.24
N ASN A 258 -0.51 18.23 -7.32
CA ASN A 258 0.66 17.71 -6.63
C ASN A 258 1.06 16.31 -7.12
N ALA A 259 1.09 16.08 -8.44
CA ALA A 259 1.63 14.85 -9.05
C ALA A 259 3.03 14.52 -8.52
N THR A 260 3.29 13.23 -8.33
CA THR A 260 4.64 12.72 -8.01
C THR A 260 5.55 12.88 -9.22
N LEU A 261 6.77 13.33 -8.96
CA LEU A 261 7.78 13.67 -9.94
C LEU A 261 9.00 12.75 -9.80
N ILE A 262 9.71 12.52 -10.90
CA ILE A 262 11.15 12.24 -10.84
C ILE A 262 11.87 13.53 -11.23
N THR A 263 12.91 13.85 -10.47
CA THR A 263 13.80 14.98 -10.70
C THR A 263 15.21 14.47 -10.85
N LEU A 264 15.78 14.58 -12.06
CA LEU A 264 17.21 14.37 -12.25
C LEU A 264 17.95 15.64 -11.81
N VAL A 265 18.99 15.48 -10.98
CA VAL A 265 19.77 16.57 -10.39
C VAL A 265 21.18 16.52 -10.94
N GLY A 266 21.63 17.63 -11.51
CA GLY A 266 22.99 17.79 -11.98
C GLY A 266 23.51 19.19 -11.83
N THR A 267 24.73 19.43 -12.29
CA THR A 267 25.27 20.78 -12.47
C THR A 267 25.52 21.07 -13.94
N TYR A 268 25.30 22.31 -14.36
CA TYR A 268 25.68 22.82 -15.68
C TYR A 268 26.56 24.07 -15.50
N ASP A 269 27.78 24.05 -16.03
CA ASP A 269 28.78 25.13 -15.85
C ASP A 269 29.02 25.45 -14.35
N GLY A 270 28.98 24.41 -13.51
CA GLY A 270 29.11 24.49 -12.06
C GLY A 270 27.86 24.96 -11.30
N GLN A 271 26.78 25.38 -11.98
CA GLN A 271 25.52 25.77 -11.35
C GLN A 271 24.57 24.58 -11.20
N LEU A 272 23.89 24.47 -10.06
CA LEU A 272 22.90 23.41 -9.79
C LEU A 272 21.68 23.57 -10.71
N THR A 273 21.22 22.48 -11.31
CA THR A 273 20.10 22.46 -12.26
C THR A 273 19.24 21.21 -12.06
N TYR A 274 17.92 21.37 -12.20
CA TYR A 274 16.94 20.32 -11.95
C TYR A 274 16.15 19.99 -13.21
N PHE A 275 15.90 18.69 -13.44
CA PHE A 275 15.03 18.21 -14.51
C PHE A 275 13.83 17.44 -13.92
N PRO A 276 12.89 18.14 -13.25
CA PRO A 276 11.66 17.55 -12.75
C PRO A 276 10.67 17.27 -13.89
N PHE A 277 10.05 16.10 -13.85
CA PHE A 277 8.94 15.73 -14.72
C PHE A 277 7.94 14.83 -13.98
N ARG A 278 6.68 14.90 -14.41
CA ARG A 278 5.59 14.10 -13.83
C ARG A 278 5.65 12.67 -14.34
N ILE A 279 5.35 11.71 -13.48
CA ILE A 279 5.32 10.30 -13.87
C ILE A 279 3.94 9.96 -14.43
N ASN A 280 3.90 9.43 -15.66
CA ASN A 280 2.68 8.90 -16.30
C ASN A 280 1.51 9.90 -16.32
N ASP A 281 1.77 11.18 -16.62
CA ASP A 281 0.77 12.27 -16.58
C ASP A 281 -0.06 12.45 -17.85
N LYS A 282 0.28 11.72 -18.91
CA LYS A 282 -0.42 11.71 -20.20
C LYS A 282 -0.37 10.31 -20.84
N PRO A 283 -1.36 9.95 -21.66
CA PRO A 283 -1.27 8.80 -22.54
C PRO A 283 -0.06 8.91 -23.46
N GLY A 284 0.54 7.77 -23.79
CA GLY A 284 1.60 7.68 -24.78
C GLY A 284 1.07 7.67 -26.22
N GLU A 285 1.92 8.06 -27.16
CA GLU A 285 1.67 7.93 -28.60
C GLU A 285 2.36 6.66 -29.14
N ASP A 286 1.97 6.23 -30.35
CA ASP A 286 2.66 5.20 -31.15
C ASP A 286 3.12 3.93 -30.42
N GLY A 287 2.22 3.31 -29.66
CA GLY A 287 2.44 1.99 -29.04
C GLY A 287 3.14 2.03 -27.67
N ALA A 288 3.43 3.21 -27.13
CA ALA A 288 3.82 3.37 -25.74
C ALA A 288 2.72 2.88 -24.76
N THR A 289 3.11 2.41 -23.57
CA THR A 289 2.18 1.85 -22.58
C THR A 289 1.68 2.85 -21.54
N SER A 290 2.22 4.07 -21.48
CA SER A 290 1.72 5.13 -20.60
C SER A 290 0.25 5.45 -20.88
N ASP A 291 -0.55 5.50 -19.81
CA ASP A 291 -2.01 5.65 -19.89
C ASP A 291 -2.52 7.00 -19.35
N GLY A 292 -1.63 7.82 -18.77
CA GLY A 292 -1.97 9.13 -18.21
C GLY A 292 -2.65 9.09 -16.85
N THR A 293 -2.63 7.96 -16.14
CA THR A 293 -3.31 7.79 -14.85
C THR A 293 -2.45 8.12 -13.62
N PHE A 294 -1.28 8.74 -13.83
CA PHE A 294 -0.28 9.02 -12.79
C PHE A 294 0.16 7.74 -12.06
N ILE A 295 0.19 7.73 -10.72
CA ILE A 295 0.68 6.62 -9.89
C ILE A 295 -0.49 5.84 -9.28
N GLN A 296 -0.60 4.57 -9.64
CA GLN A 296 -1.55 3.60 -9.10
C GLN A 296 -0.86 2.58 -8.19
N ARG A 297 -1.57 2.05 -7.19
CA ARG A 297 -1.05 1.00 -6.30
C ARG A 297 -0.69 -0.28 -7.07
N ASN A 298 0.29 -1.03 -6.57
CA ASN A 298 0.72 -2.31 -7.14
C ASN A 298 1.07 -2.24 -8.65
N HIS A 299 1.69 -1.14 -9.07
CA HIS A 299 2.26 -0.95 -10.41
C HIS A 299 3.77 -0.70 -10.33
N VAL A 300 4.48 -1.07 -11.39
CA VAL A 300 5.86 -0.68 -11.65
C VAL A 300 5.85 0.35 -12.78
N TYR A 301 6.54 1.47 -12.59
CA TYR A 301 6.74 2.51 -13.59
C TYR A 301 8.22 2.51 -13.97
N THR A 302 8.57 1.98 -15.13
CA THR A 302 9.92 2.14 -15.68
C THR A 302 10.01 3.48 -16.41
N VAL A 303 10.97 4.30 -16.01
CA VAL A 303 11.09 5.69 -16.46
C VAL A 303 12.37 5.85 -17.29
N ASN A 304 12.22 6.12 -18.58
CA ASN A 304 13.34 6.39 -19.49
C ASN A 304 13.43 7.90 -19.76
N VAL A 305 14.64 8.46 -19.78
CA VAL A 305 14.88 9.89 -19.92
C VAL A 305 16.01 10.17 -20.91
N THR A 306 15.78 11.08 -21.86
CA THR A 306 16.83 11.71 -22.67
C THR A 306 16.92 13.20 -22.31
N LEU A 307 18.07 13.65 -21.83
CA LEU A 307 18.35 15.06 -21.52
C LEU A 307 18.92 15.78 -22.75
N LYS A 308 18.34 16.95 -23.10
CA LYS A 308 18.60 17.69 -24.34
C LYS A 308 19.11 19.12 -24.12
N ARG A 309 18.52 19.88 -23.20
CA ARG A 309 18.93 21.27 -22.91
C ARG A 309 19.52 21.34 -21.52
N LEU A 310 20.81 20.99 -21.42
CA LEU A 310 21.49 20.74 -20.14
C LEU A 310 21.60 21.99 -19.25
N GLY A 311 21.54 23.19 -19.83
CA GLY A 311 21.43 24.47 -19.11
C GLY A 311 20.00 25.02 -18.98
N GLY A 312 18.98 24.30 -19.46
CA GLY A 312 17.57 24.71 -19.49
C GLY A 312 16.69 24.02 -18.44
N GLY A 313 17.29 23.50 -17.38
CA GLY A 313 16.57 22.93 -16.24
C GLY A 313 15.90 24.00 -15.37
N SER A 314 15.10 23.54 -14.41
CA SER A 314 14.47 24.38 -13.40
C SER A 314 15.46 24.76 -12.29
N THR A 315 15.19 25.89 -11.63
CA THR A 315 15.83 26.26 -10.35
C THR A 315 15.12 25.66 -9.13
N ASP A 316 13.98 25.00 -9.34
CA ASP A 316 13.14 24.39 -8.32
C ASP A 316 12.90 22.89 -8.65
N PRO A 317 13.24 21.95 -7.75
CA PRO A 317 13.07 20.52 -7.99
C PRO A 317 11.61 20.04 -8.01
N GLU A 318 10.62 20.88 -7.68
CA GLU A 318 9.18 20.58 -7.73
C GLU A 318 8.44 21.18 -8.94
N VAL A 319 9.07 22.08 -9.70
CA VAL A 319 8.44 22.78 -10.84
C VAL A 319 9.03 22.29 -12.15
N PRO A 320 8.27 21.55 -12.98
CA PRO A 320 8.68 21.12 -14.32
C PRO A 320 9.34 22.23 -15.15
N ALA A 321 10.52 21.92 -15.69
CA ALA A 321 11.31 22.83 -16.53
C ALA A 321 10.68 23.02 -17.93
N ASP A 322 11.42 23.67 -18.85
CA ASP A 322 11.07 23.68 -20.28
C ASP A 322 10.80 22.23 -20.75
N PRO A 323 9.59 21.90 -21.27
CA PRO A 323 9.28 20.55 -21.75
C PRO A 323 10.22 20.05 -22.86
N ALA A 324 10.90 20.95 -23.59
CA ALA A 324 11.90 20.59 -24.59
C ALA A 324 13.31 20.34 -24.01
N SER A 325 13.52 20.59 -22.71
CA SER A 325 14.80 20.27 -22.04
C SER A 325 15.10 18.78 -21.95
N LEU A 326 14.07 17.95 -22.07
CA LEU A 326 14.14 16.49 -21.94
C LEU A 326 13.14 15.78 -22.87
N THR A 327 13.21 14.46 -22.92
CA THR A 327 12.18 13.60 -23.46
C THR A 327 12.06 12.39 -22.55
N VAL A 328 10.85 12.10 -22.10
CA VAL A 328 10.54 11.04 -21.14
C VAL A 328 9.56 10.06 -21.77
N THR A 329 9.84 8.77 -21.61
CA THR A 329 8.82 7.72 -21.76
C THR A 329 8.65 7.03 -20.42
N VAL A 330 7.41 6.67 -20.10
CA VAL A 330 7.07 5.91 -18.90
C VAL A 330 6.35 4.64 -19.32
N GLU A 331 6.81 3.52 -18.81
CA GLU A 331 6.24 2.21 -19.06
C GLU A 331 5.58 1.70 -17.77
N PRO A 332 4.28 2.00 -17.55
CA PRO A 332 3.52 1.39 -16.47
C PRO A 332 3.29 -0.09 -16.77
N GLN A 333 3.43 -0.92 -15.75
CA GLN A 333 3.13 -2.34 -15.78
C GLN A 333 2.48 -2.75 -14.45
N GLU A 334 1.57 -3.71 -14.47
CA GLU A 334 1.07 -4.32 -13.23
C GLU A 334 2.21 -5.02 -12.49
N TRP A 335 2.38 -4.71 -11.21
CA TRP A 335 3.41 -5.33 -10.39
C TRP A 335 2.96 -6.73 -9.97
N ALA A 336 3.44 -7.74 -10.69
CA ALA A 336 3.12 -9.13 -10.40
C ALA A 336 3.35 -9.44 -8.91
N THR A 337 2.28 -9.85 -8.23
CA THR A 337 2.33 -10.30 -6.83
C THR A 337 2.49 -11.81 -6.84
N GLU A 338 3.52 -12.32 -6.18
CA GLU A 338 3.68 -13.75 -5.91
C GLU A 338 3.82 -13.87 -4.40
N LEU A 339 2.91 -14.53 -3.69
CA LEU A 339 2.98 -14.55 -2.23
C LEU A 339 4.08 -15.51 -1.78
N VAL A 340 5.15 -14.98 -1.17
CA VAL A 340 6.25 -15.76 -0.60
C VAL A 340 6.08 -15.83 0.91
N GLN A 341 6.18 -17.03 1.49
CA GLN A 341 6.08 -17.23 2.93
C GLN A 341 7.37 -16.78 3.62
N ASN A 342 7.25 -16.12 4.78
CA ASN A 342 8.39 -15.93 5.68
C ASN A 342 8.66 -17.25 6.41
N VAL A 343 9.54 -18.08 5.86
CA VAL A 343 9.98 -19.33 6.48
C VAL A 343 11.30 -19.05 7.21
N GLU A 344 11.21 -18.81 8.51
CA GLU A 344 12.38 -18.86 9.39
C GLU A 344 12.79 -20.32 9.59
N TRP A 345 14.09 -20.59 9.47
CA TRP A 345 14.72 -21.92 9.53
C TRP A 345 15.44 -22.15 10.86
#